data_AF-A0A7Y4UDP4-F1
#
_entry.id   AF-A0A7Y4UDP4-F1
#
_cell.length_a   1.000
_cell.length_b   1.000
_cell.length_c   1.000
_cell.angle_alpha   90.00
_cell.angle_beta   90.00
_cell.angle_gamma   90.00
#
_symmetry.space_group_name_H-M   'P 1'
#
loop_
_entity.id
_entity.type
_entity.pdbx_description
1 polymer ?
#
loop_
_entity_poly.entity_id
_entity_poly.type
_entity_poly.pdbx_seq_one_letter_code
_entity_poly.pdbx_strand_id
1 'polypeptide(L)'
;MIIESAFSILPESIAGLGFQRVSREANAVGAFSFSLLNALHSKNVIDPIQRLQLEKPYSTKMAPLPEGKDARHCDVFIDYGGSKIGSKQLANYGWRYRNYVEAKFLKSYNRTKSGQDTRASTNSAEIIADLIRLVALVPEPECFTGRQSPQTSTARYFLVLSDYPLFIFINQYLKDLHELFENPSKRAQITIDLSSGKAAGAFAEKVGSNFNMLKLELTQCTCFSHFPLDAKCKDSCWMLLIRIDSAKLTLNANGVSRSFTINIDRSLSEGNKGDYKAIRDFVSINIQ
;
A
#
# COMPACT_ATOMS: atom_id res chain seq x y z
N MET A 1 -4.69 9.35 12.73
CA MET A 1 -3.48 8.98 13.48
C MET A 1 -2.31 9.75 12.87
N ILE A 2 -1.03 9.44 13.17
CA ILE A 2 0.10 10.28 12.71
C ILE A 2 0.23 10.29 11.18
N ILE A 3 0.04 9.15 10.51
CA ILE A 3 0.09 9.04 9.04
C ILE A 3 -1.03 9.83 8.39
N GLU A 4 -2.26 9.72 8.90
CA GLU A 4 -3.39 10.49 8.38
C GLU A 4 -3.22 11.98 8.66
N SER A 5 -2.65 12.34 9.81
CA SER A 5 -2.33 13.74 10.13
C SER A 5 -1.27 14.29 9.16
N ALA A 6 -0.25 13.49 8.83
CA ALA A 6 0.74 13.85 7.83
C ALA A 6 0.10 13.99 6.45
N PHE A 7 -0.83 13.10 6.09
CA PHE A 7 -1.58 13.19 4.84
C PHE A 7 -2.46 14.45 4.77
N SER A 8 -3.06 14.88 5.88
CA SER A 8 -3.83 16.14 5.93
C SER A 8 -2.98 17.39 5.75
N ILE A 9 -1.68 17.33 6.06
CA ILE A 9 -0.73 18.44 5.89
C ILE A 9 -0.03 18.38 4.52
N LEU A 10 0.02 17.19 3.90
CA LEU A 10 0.74 16.94 2.66
C LEU A 10 0.39 17.90 1.49
N PRO A 11 -0.87 18.34 1.29
CA PRO A 11 -1.17 19.32 0.24
C PRO A 11 -0.36 20.62 0.38
N GLU A 12 -0.17 21.10 1.61
CA GLU A 12 0.62 22.29 1.91
C GLU A 12 2.11 22.04 1.62
N SER A 13 2.64 20.88 2.03
CA SER A 13 4.01 20.48 1.74
C SER A 13 4.29 20.38 0.24
N ILE A 14 3.36 19.80 -0.53
CA ILE A 14 3.46 19.67 -1.99
C ILE A 14 3.50 21.04 -2.66
N ALA A 15 2.61 21.95 -2.25
CA ALA A 15 2.55 23.31 -2.77
C ALA A 15 3.81 24.13 -2.41
N GLY A 16 4.29 24.02 -1.17
CA GLY A 16 5.45 24.76 -0.68
C GLY A 16 6.79 24.27 -1.26
N LEU A 17 6.94 22.96 -1.48
CA LEU A 17 8.16 22.37 -2.05
C LEU A 17 8.26 22.50 -3.57
N GLY A 18 7.22 23.03 -4.24
CA GLY A 18 7.16 23.10 -5.69
C GLY A 18 7.18 21.71 -6.33
N PHE A 19 6.63 20.70 -5.66
CA PHE A 19 6.57 19.31 -6.13
C PHE A 19 5.98 19.21 -7.54
N GLN A 20 5.05 20.12 -7.88
CA GLN A 20 4.43 20.18 -9.21
C GLN A 20 5.45 20.36 -10.34
N ARG A 21 6.59 21.00 -10.06
CA ARG A 21 7.66 21.28 -11.04
C ARG A 21 8.53 20.05 -11.35
N VAL A 22 8.69 19.14 -10.40
CA VAL A 22 9.49 17.91 -10.56
C VAL A 22 8.68 16.73 -10.07
N SER A 23 7.74 16.29 -10.91
CA SER A 23 6.77 15.27 -10.55
C SER A 23 7.35 13.87 -10.78
N ARG A 24 8.01 13.32 -9.75
CA ARG A 24 8.61 11.97 -9.69
C ARG A 24 8.19 11.26 -8.40
N GLU A 25 8.15 9.92 -8.42
CA GLU A 25 7.78 9.08 -7.26
C GLU A 25 8.66 9.35 -6.03
N ALA A 26 9.99 9.44 -6.20
CA ALA A 26 10.93 9.78 -5.14
C ALA A 26 10.61 11.13 -4.45
N ASN A 27 10.06 12.10 -5.19
CA ASN A 27 9.67 13.38 -4.62
C ASN A 27 8.36 13.27 -3.82
N ALA A 28 7.48 12.33 -4.18
CA ALA A 28 6.23 12.09 -3.45
C ALA A 28 6.55 11.46 -2.10
N VAL A 29 7.44 10.45 -2.11
CA VAL A 29 8.02 9.86 -0.91
C VAL A 29 8.70 10.91 -0.04
N GLY A 30 9.51 11.79 -0.63
CA GLY A 30 10.18 12.88 0.08
C GLY A 30 9.22 13.89 0.71
N ALA A 31 8.22 14.37 -0.03
CA ALA A 31 7.21 15.31 0.46
C ALA A 31 6.36 14.69 1.59
N PHE A 32 6.01 13.41 1.45
CA PHE A 32 5.28 12.70 2.49
C PHE A 32 6.14 12.47 3.74
N SER A 33 7.41 12.13 3.56
CA SER A 33 8.39 11.99 4.65
C SER A 33 8.56 13.29 5.43
N PHE A 34 8.64 14.43 4.75
CA PHE A 34 8.65 15.74 5.40
C PHE A 34 7.37 16.01 6.19
N SER A 35 6.21 15.68 5.61
CA SER A 35 4.91 15.82 6.28
C SER A 35 4.79 14.90 7.50
N LEU A 36 5.38 13.70 7.45
CA LEU A 36 5.48 12.78 8.58
C LEU A 36 6.36 13.32 9.69
N LEU A 37 7.52 13.90 9.36
CA LEU A 37 8.39 14.55 10.35
C LEU A 37 7.66 15.70 11.05
N ASN A 38 6.93 16.54 10.31
CA ASN A 38 6.12 17.61 10.89
C ASN A 38 5.02 17.05 11.81
N ALA A 39 4.33 15.99 11.38
CA ALA A 39 3.32 15.33 12.20
C ALA A 39 3.94 14.75 13.48
N LEU A 40 5.11 14.11 13.41
CA LEU A 40 5.82 13.57 14.57
C LEU A 40 6.27 14.68 15.53
N HIS A 41 6.85 15.76 15.01
CA HIS A 41 7.25 16.94 15.79
C HIS A 41 6.04 17.57 16.50
N SER A 42 4.91 17.71 15.82
CA SER A 42 3.68 18.27 16.41
C SER A 42 3.14 17.44 17.59
N LYS A 43 3.55 16.18 17.71
CA LYS A 43 3.17 15.26 18.80
C LYS A 43 4.28 15.08 19.83
N ASN A 44 5.32 15.92 19.80
CA ASN A 44 6.46 15.87 20.72
C ASN A 44 7.12 14.48 20.78
N VAL A 45 7.19 13.78 19.64
CA VAL A 45 7.94 12.52 19.56
C VAL A 45 9.42 12.84 19.65
N ILE A 46 10.11 12.26 20.63
CA ILE A 46 11.57 12.40 20.78
C ILE A 46 12.26 11.73 19.59
N ASP A 47 13.22 12.44 19.01
CA ASP A 47 14.03 12.04 17.85
C ASP A 47 13.20 11.48 16.67
N PRO A 48 12.33 12.30 16.06
CA PRO A 48 11.37 11.84 15.06
C PRO A 48 12.05 11.25 13.82
N ILE A 49 13.26 11.70 13.49
CA ILE A 49 14.04 11.15 12.37
C ILE A 49 14.42 9.68 12.58
N GLN A 50 14.67 9.25 13.83
CA GLN A 50 14.97 7.84 14.13
C GLN A 50 13.74 6.94 13.98
N ARG A 51 12.54 7.54 13.90
CA ARG A 51 11.26 6.82 13.77
C ARG A 51 10.87 6.60 12.32
N LEU A 52 11.57 7.23 11.39
CA LEU A 52 11.30 7.19 9.96
C LEU A 52 12.47 6.52 9.24
N GLN A 53 12.18 5.49 8.45
CA GLN A 53 13.15 4.84 7.59
C GLN A 53 12.59 4.77 6.17
N LEU A 54 13.34 5.30 5.21
CA LEU A 54 13.04 5.12 3.79
C LEU A 54 13.65 3.82 3.29
N GLU A 55 13.05 3.24 2.26
CA GLU A 55 13.53 2.00 1.62
C GLU A 55 13.81 0.91 2.67
N LYS A 56 12.81 0.62 3.51
CA LYS A 56 12.97 -0.39 4.56
C LYS A 56 12.83 -1.79 3.96
N PRO A 57 13.81 -2.69 4.14
CA PRO A 57 13.67 -4.05 3.65
C PRO A 57 12.48 -4.75 4.31
N TYR A 58 11.69 -5.47 3.50
CA TYR A 58 10.63 -6.33 4.02
C TYR A 58 11.17 -7.54 4.79
N SER A 59 12.40 -7.95 4.46
CA SER A 59 13.12 -9.04 5.12
C SER A 59 13.52 -8.64 6.55
N THR A 60 13.30 -9.54 7.51
CA THR A 60 13.74 -9.32 8.90
C THR A 60 14.34 -10.60 9.48
N LYS A 61 15.12 -10.49 10.55
CA LYS A 61 15.70 -11.67 11.22
C LYS A 61 14.65 -12.71 11.66
N MET A 62 13.44 -12.28 12.00
CA MET A 62 12.36 -13.16 12.46
C MET A 62 11.39 -13.57 11.34
N ALA A 63 11.50 -12.95 10.17
CA ALA A 63 10.70 -13.22 8.99
C ALA A 63 11.59 -13.00 7.74
N PRO A 64 12.62 -13.84 7.55
CA PRO A 64 13.56 -13.67 6.45
C PRO A 64 12.88 -13.98 5.12
N LEU A 65 13.32 -13.30 4.06
CA LEU A 65 13.01 -13.69 2.68
C LEU A 65 14.01 -14.76 2.19
N PRO A 66 13.67 -15.50 1.12
CA PRO A 66 14.59 -16.46 0.51
C PRO A 66 15.94 -15.81 0.11
N GLU A 67 17.04 -16.55 0.24
CA GLU A 67 18.40 -16.07 -0.06
C GLU A 67 18.51 -15.52 -1.50
N GLY A 68 19.24 -14.41 -1.67
CA GLY A 68 19.43 -13.76 -2.97
C GLY A 68 18.25 -12.90 -3.44
N LYS A 69 17.21 -12.72 -2.62
CA LYS A 69 16.01 -11.92 -2.92
C LYS A 69 15.72 -10.80 -1.91
N ASP A 70 16.71 -10.42 -1.10
CA ASP A 70 16.63 -9.36 -0.08
C ASP A 70 16.42 -7.92 -0.62
N ALA A 71 16.16 -7.75 -1.92
CA ALA A 71 16.04 -6.44 -2.56
C ALA A 71 14.65 -5.78 -2.46
N ARG A 72 13.68 -6.40 -1.78
CA ARG A 72 12.32 -5.84 -1.66
C ARG A 72 12.23 -4.91 -0.46
N HIS A 73 11.92 -3.65 -0.73
CA HIS A 73 11.82 -2.58 0.25
C HIS A 73 10.41 -1.97 0.19
N CYS A 74 9.92 -1.46 1.32
CA CYS A 74 8.82 -0.52 1.32
C CYS A 74 9.37 0.91 1.26
N ASP A 75 8.65 1.79 0.57
CA ASP A 75 9.10 3.17 0.36
C ASP A 75 9.30 3.92 1.68
N VAL A 76 8.33 3.82 2.60
CA VAL A 76 8.38 4.48 3.90
C VAL A 76 7.96 3.54 5.03
N PHE A 77 8.85 3.38 6.01
CA PHE A 77 8.58 2.68 7.25
C PHE A 77 8.59 3.65 8.44
N ILE A 78 7.58 3.55 9.29
CA ILE A 78 7.45 4.37 10.50
C ILE A 78 7.30 3.45 11.71
N ASP A 79 8.20 3.60 12.69
CA ASP A 79 8.14 2.88 13.97
C ASP A 79 7.95 3.85 15.13
N TYR A 80 6.75 3.85 15.72
CA TYR A 80 6.46 4.59 16.95
C TYR A 80 6.95 3.88 18.21
N GLY A 81 7.60 2.72 18.10
CA GLY A 81 8.12 1.95 19.22
C GLY A 81 8.99 2.79 20.14
N GLY A 82 8.73 2.78 21.45
CA GLY A 82 9.47 3.59 22.42
C GLY A 82 8.97 5.04 22.58
N SER A 83 8.08 5.55 21.72
CA SER A 83 7.44 6.87 21.92
C SER A 83 6.40 6.87 23.06
N LYS A 84 5.92 5.69 23.48
CA LYS A 84 4.85 5.49 24.49
C LYS A 84 3.53 6.21 24.19
N ILE A 85 3.30 6.63 22.93
CA ILE A 85 2.07 7.33 22.51
C ILE A 85 0.88 6.36 22.38
N GLY A 86 1.14 5.06 22.16
CA GLY A 86 0.09 4.07 21.93
C GLY A 86 -0.68 3.69 23.20
N SER A 87 -1.99 3.46 23.05
CA SER A 87 -2.86 2.93 24.10
C SER A 87 -3.79 1.85 23.54
N LYS A 88 -4.35 1.00 24.40
CA LYS A 88 -5.36 0.00 23.99
C LYS A 88 -6.57 0.66 23.30
N GLN A 89 -6.97 1.83 23.78
CA GLN A 89 -8.06 2.62 23.19
C GLN A 89 -7.70 3.12 21.79
N LEU A 90 -6.50 3.70 21.59
CA LEU A 90 -6.06 4.16 20.27
C LEU A 90 -6.00 3.03 19.25
N ALA A 91 -5.68 1.82 19.72
CA ALA A 91 -5.61 0.66 18.87
C ALA A 91 -6.98 0.33 18.22
N ASN A 92 -8.10 0.64 18.89
CA ASN A 92 -9.47 0.50 18.33
C ASN A 92 -9.75 1.46 17.17
N TYR A 93 -8.98 2.54 17.05
CA TYR A 93 -9.06 3.49 15.92
C TYR A 93 -8.09 3.13 14.78
N GLY A 94 -7.46 1.95 14.85
CA GLY A 94 -6.50 1.47 13.85
C GLY A 94 -5.06 1.89 14.10
N TRP A 95 -4.73 2.45 15.27
CA TRP A 95 -3.34 2.77 15.63
C TRP A 95 -2.45 1.52 15.64
N ARG A 96 -1.27 1.60 15.02
CA ARG A 96 -0.25 0.55 15.01
C ARG A 96 1.13 1.16 15.23
N TYR A 97 2.03 0.41 15.88
CA TYR A 97 3.38 0.89 16.18
C TYR A 97 4.25 0.92 14.94
N ARG A 98 4.15 -0.10 14.10
CA ARG A 98 4.93 -0.25 12.87
C ARG A 98 4.02 -0.02 11.68
N ASN A 99 4.41 0.86 10.77
CA ASN A 99 3.57 1.23 9.65
C ASN A 99 4.42 1.17 8.39
N TYR A 100 3.92 0.44 7.40
CA TYR A 100 4.54 0.27 6.10
C TYR A 100 3.70 1.04 5.09
N VAL A 101 4.36 1.87 4.29
CA VAL A 101 3.73 2.70 3.27
C VAL A 101 4.43 2.43 1.96
N GLU A 102 3.65 2.08 0.93
CA GLU A 102 4.08 2.20 -0.47
C GLU A 102 3.40 3.44 -1.05
N ALA A 103 4.14 4.20 -1.85
CA ALA A 103 3.72 5.46 -2.42
C ALA A 103 3.86 5.44 -3.94
N LYS A 104 2.76 5.73 -4.64
CA LYS A 104 2.72 5.81 -6.09
C LYS A 104 2.52 7.24 -6.55
N PHE A 105 3.30 7.66 -7.54
CA PHE A 105 3.07 8.91 -8.25
C PHE A 105 2.67 8.66 -9.71
N LEU A 106 1.46 9.07 -10.07
CA LEU A 106 0.89 8.87 -11.39
C LEU A 106 0.90 10.18 -12.17
N LYS A 107 1.60 10.17 -13.31
CA LYS A 107 1.71 11.33 -14.20
C LYS A 107 1.13 11.04 -15.56
N SER A 108 0.26 11.91 -16.06
CA SER A 108 -0.25 11.78 -17.42
C SER A 108 0.62 12.53 -18.42
N TYR A 109 1.06 11.83 -19.46
CA TYR A 109 1.75 12.43 -20.60
C TYR A 109 0.88 12.45 -21.85
N ASN A 110 0.09 11.39 -22.06
CA ASN A 110 -0.79 11.21 -23.20
C ASN A 110 -2.08 10.50 -22.76
N ARG A 111 -3.20 10.93 -23.33
CA ARG A 111 -4.53 10.35 -23.06
C ARG A 111 -5.15 9.78 -24.33
N THR A 112 -5.92 8.72 -24.16
CA THR A 112 -6.72 8.11 -25.23
C THR A 112 -7.91 9.01 -25.60
N LYS A 113 -8.61 8.69 -26.70
CA LYS A 113 -9.86 9.39 -27.07
C LYS A 113 -10.96 9.26 -26.01
N SER A 114 -10.92 8.21 -25.19
CA SER A 114 -11.85 8.00 -24.06
C SER A 114 -11.46 8.74 -22.79
N GLY A 115 -10.36 9.50 -22.79
CA GLY A 115 -9.89 10.29 -21.65
C GLY A 115 -9.04 9.53 -20.63
N GLN A 116 -8.82 8.23 -20.82
CA GLN A 116 -7.91 7.43 -19.98
C GLN A 116 -6.44 7.71 -20.31
N ASP A 117 -5.56 7.53 -19.35
CA ASP A 117 -4.12 7.58 -19.61
C ASP A 117 -3.72 6.40 -20.51
N THR A 118 -2.84 6.66 -21.48
CA THR A 118 -2.34 5.62 -22.39
C THR A 118 -1.61 4.48 -21.66
N ARG A 119 -1.11 4.72 -20.45
CA ARG A 119 -0.41 3.73 -19.60
C ARG A 119 -1.30 3.18 -18.48
N ALA A 120 -2.62 3.38 -18.52
CA ALA A 120 -3.53 2.95 -17.46
C ALA A 120 -3.38 1.46 -17.09
N SER A 121 -3.15 0.58 -18.07
CA SER A 121 -2.90 -0.85 -17.81
C SER A 121 -1.60 -1.08 -17.03
N THR A 122 -0.52 -0.37 -17.38
CA THR A 122 0.77 -0.48 -16.68
C THR A 122 0.68 0.07 -15.27
N ASN A 123 0.08 1.26 -15.10
CA ASN A 123 -0.13 1.86 -13.79
C ASN A 123 -0.98 0.95 -12.88
N SER A 124 -2.02 0.34 -13.45
CA SER A 124 -2.87 -0.61 -12.71
C SER A 124 -2.07 -1.83 -12.24
N ALA A 125 -1.24 -2.40 -13.10
CA ALA A 125 -0.39 -3.54 -12.75
C ALA A 125 0.59 -3.19 -11.63
N GLU A 126 1.28 -2.05 -11.72
CA GLU A 126 2.21 -1.58 -10.68
C GLU A 126 1.48 -1.36 -9.34
N ILE A 127 0.32 -0.72 -9.35
CA ILE A 127 -0.50 -0.51 -8.15
C ILE A 127 -0.92 -1.85 -7.53
N ILE A 128 -1.35 -2.83 -8.35
CA ILE A 128 -1.71 -4.15 -7.85
C ILE A 128 -0.49 -4.85 -7.23
N ALA A 129 0.68 -4.75 -7.86
CA ALA A 129 1.91 -5.34 -7.33
C ALA A 129 2.22 -4.75 -5.94
N ASP A 130 2.14 -3.42 -5.79
CA ASP A 130 2.37 -2.73 -4.52
C ASP A 130 1.37 -3.16 -3.43
N LEU A 131 0.09 -3.29 -3.78
CA LEU A 131 -0.93 -3.78 -2.85
C LEU A 131 -0.69 -5.24 -2.42
N ILE A 132 -0.28 -6.11 -3.35
CA ILE A 132 0.11 -7.50 -3.04
C ILE A 132 1.33 -7.50 -2.12
N ARG A 133 2.35 -6.68 -2.41
CA ARG A 133 3.56 -6.55 -1.59
C ARG A 133 3.23 -6.09 -0.17
N LEU A 134 2.41 -5.06 0.00
CA LEU A 134 1.96 -4.59 1.31
C LEU A 134 1.24 -5.68 2.12
N VAL A 135 0.41 -6.49 1.48
CA VAL A 135 -0.34 -7.55 2.18
C VAL A 135 0.56 -8.74 2.52
N ALA A 136 1.39 -9.20 1.60
CA ALA A 136 2.18 -10.43 1.75
C ALA A 136 3.56 -10.23 2.39
N LEU A 137 4.27 -9.16 2.03
CA LEU A 137 5.68 -8.96 2.39
C LEU A 137 5.87 -8.16 3.67
N VAL A 138 4.83 -7.53 4.23
CA VAL A 138 4.93 -6.99 5.59
C VAL A 138 5.18 -8.15 6.58
N PRO A 139 6.26 -8.09 7.38
CA PRO A 139 6.67 -9.20 8.22
C PRO A 139 5.69 -9.43 9.37
N GLU A 140 5.24 -10.68 9.50
CA GLU A 140 4.39 -11.15 10.61
C GLU A 140 5.11 -12.26 11.40
N PRO A 141 6.02 -11.90 12.32
CA PRO A 141 6.83 -12.86 13.07
C PRO A 141 6.02 -13.91 13.84
N GLU A 142 4.82 -13.54 14.32
CA GLU A 142 3.99 -14.45 15.11
C GLU A 142 3.55 -15.69 14.30
N CYS A 143 3.35 -15.55 12.99
CA CYS A 143 3.08 -16.67 12.09
C CYS A 143 4.27 -17.64 11.97
N PHE A 144 5.51 -17.17 12.10
CA PHE A 144 6.71 -18.02 12.09
C PHE A 144 6.92 -18.77 13.40
N THR A 145 6.53 -18.16 14.53
CA THR A 145 6.67 -18.78 15.86
C THR A 145 5.63 -19.86 16.14
N GLY A 146 4.61 -20.01 15.29
CA GLY A 146 3.57 -21.02 15.45
C GLY A 146 2.65 -20.79 16.65
N ARG A 147 2.47 -19.54 17.09
CA ARG A 147 1.47 -19.19 18.10
C ARG A 147 0.08 -19.62 17.64
N GLN A 148 -0.75 -20.06 18.58
CA GLN A 148 -2.12 -20.51 18.29
C GLN A 148 -3.04 -19.38 17.78
N SER A 149 -2.75 -18.13 18.12
CA SER A 149 -3.53 -16.97 17.70
C SER A 149 -2.58 -15.82 17.36
N PRO A 150 -1.92 -15.87 16.20
CA PRO A 150 -0.96 -14.86 15.81
C PRO A 150 -1.67 -13.51 15.63
N GLN A 151 -1.06 -12.44 16.14
CA GLN A 151 -1.57 -11.09 16.01
C GLN A 151 -0.57 -10.18 15.29
N THR A 152 -1.09 -9.23 14.53
CA THR A 152 -0.27 -8.20 13.89
C THR A 152 -0.22 -6.91 14.72
N SER A 153 0.98 -6.33 14.80
CA SER A 153 1.23 -4.99 15.34
C SER A 153 1.54 -3.97 14.24
N THR A 154 1.40 -4.37 12.97
CA THR A 154 1.74 -3.57 11.80
C THR A 154 0.49 -2.96 11.16
N ALA A 155 0.65 -1.81 10.52
CA ALA A 155 -0.32 -1.23 9.60
C ALA A 155 0.28 -1.14 8.19
N ARG A 156 -0.61 -1.12 7.20
CA ARG A 156 -0.31 -1.08 5.78
C ARG A 156 -1.03 0.11 5.17
N TYR A 157 -0.29 0.98 4.50
CA TYR A 157 -0.82 2.13 3.81
C TYR A 157 -0.36 2.16 2.37
N PHE A 158 -1.26 2.58 1.49
CA PHE A 158 -0.98 2.85 0.11
C PHE A 158 -1.28 4.32 -0.17
N LEU A 159 -0.27 5.09 -0.54
CA LEU A 159 -0.38 6.51 -0.84
C LEU A 159 -0.32 6.70 -2.36
N VAL A 160 -1.25 7.43 -2.93
CA VAL A 160 -1.27 7.76 -4.35
C VAL A 160 -1.39 9.26 -4.54
N LEU A 161 -0.50 9.81 -5.36
CA LEU A 161 -0.51 11.19 -5.79
C LEU A 161 -0.58 11.23 -7.32
N SER A 162 -1.29 12.20 -7.88
CA SER A 162 -1.32 12.38 -9.33
C SER A 162 -1.53 13.83 -9.76
N ASP A 163 -1.15 14.12 -11.00
CA ASP A 163 -1.33 15.42 -11.67
C ASP A 163 -2.68 15.55 -12.38
N TYR A 164 -3.47 14.48 -12.40
CA TYR A 164 -4.81 14.40 -12.97
C TYR A 164 -5.74 13.55 -12.09
N PRO A 165 -7.07 13.58 -12.32
CA PRO A 165 -7.99 12.71 -11.60
C PRO A 165 -7.57 11.23 -11.62
N LEU A 166 -7.51 10.62 -10.45
CA LEU A 166 -6.89 9.29 -10.23
C LEU A 166 -7.47 8.18 -11.13
N PHE A 167 -8.79 8.19 -11.37
CA PHE A 167 -9.47 7.15 -12.15
C PHE A 167 -8.95 7.00 -13.58
N ILE A 168 -8.39 8.05 -14.19
CA ILE A 168 -7.88 7.98 -15.57
C ILE A 168 -6.68 7.03 -15.69
N PHE A 169 -5.97 6.79 -14.58
CA PHE A 169 -4.79 5.95 -14.52
C PHE A 169 -5.11 4.49 -14.21
N ILE A 170 -6.36 4.17 -13.85
CA ILE A 170 -6.78 2.81 -13.55
C ILE A 170 -7.52 2.24 -14.76
N ASN A 171 -7.16 1.01 -15.13
CA ASN A 171 -7.84 0.31 -16.21
C ASN A 171 -9.27 -0.04 -15.76
N GLN A 172 -10.26 0.28 -16.59
CA GLN A 172 -11.69 0.06 -16.32
C GLN A 172 -12.06 -1.41 -16.06
N TYR A 173 -11.22 -2.37 -16.42
CA TYR A 173 -11.43 -3.78 -16.08
C TYR A 173 -11.33 -4.04 -14.57
N LEU A 174 -10.61 -3.20 -13.82
CA LEU A 174 -10.53 -3.25 -12.35
C LEU A 174 -11.62 -2.38 -11.74
N LYS A 175 -12.89 -2.82 -11.85
CA LYS A 175 -14.06 -2.02 -11.48
C LYS A 175 -13.98 -1.44 -10.06
N ASP A 176 -13.74 -2.29 -9.06
CA ASP A 176 -13.69 -1.87 -7.65
C ASP A 176 -12.59 -0.80 -7.41
N LEU A 177 -11.41 -1.00 -8.02
CA LEU A 177 -10.30 -0.07 -7.88
C LEU A 177 -10.55 1.23 -8.65
N HIS A 178 -11.13 1.14 -9.85
CA HIS A 178 -11.49 2.29 -10.66
C HIS A 178 -12.56 3.15 -9.95
N GLU A 179 -13.61 2.53 -9.42
CA GLU A 179 -14.66 3.20 -8.66
C GLU A 179 -14.08 3.90 -7.42
N LEU A 180 -13.18 3.24 -6.70
CA LEU A 180 -12.49 3.84 -5.55
C LEU A 180 -11.67 5.08 -5.96
N PHE A 181 -10.97 5.03 -7.10
CA PHE A 181 -10.13 6.12 -7.58
C PHE A 181 -10.96 7.28 -8.17
N GLU A 182 -12.18 7.01 -8.62
CA GLU A 182 -13.12 8.02 -9.10
C GLU A 182 -13.81 8.73 -7.93
N ASN A 183 -14.38 7.96 -7.00
CA ASN A 183 -15.13 8.46 -5.86
C ASN A 183 -14.71 7.73 -4.57
N PRO A 184 -13.63 8.17 -3.90
CA PRO A 184 -13.14 7.49 -2.71
C PRO A 184 -14.16 7.48 -1.58
N SER A 185 -14.75 6.31 -1.32
CA SER A 185 -15.60 6.10 -0.15
C SER A 185 -14.73 6.02 1.10
N LYS A 186 -15.23 6.50 2.26
CA LYS A 186 -14.49 6.41 3.54
C LYS A 186 -14.13 4.97 3.91
N ARG A 187 -14.96 4.02 3.49
CA ARG A 187 -14.76 2.59 3.65
C ARG A 187 -14.97 1.91 2.31
N ALA A 188 -13.98 1.14 1.88
CA ALA A 188 -13.99 0.47 0.60
C ALA A 188 -13.64 -1.01 0.75
N GLN A 189 -14.16 -1.80 -0.18
CA GLN A 189 -13.77 -3.18 -0.41
C GLN A 189 -13.24 -3.26 -1.83
N ILE A 190 -12.10 -3.93 -2.01
CA ILE A 190 -11.48 -4.09 -3.33
C ILE A 190 -11.21 -5.56 -3.57
N THR A 191 -11.86 -6.14 -4.58
CA THR A 191 -11.61 -7.51 -5.00
C THR A 191 -10.82 -7.51 -6.29
N ILE A 192 -9.60 -8.04 -6.23
CA ILE A 192 -8.70 -8.15 -7.37
C ILE A 192 -8.48 -9.64 -7.63
N ASP A 193 -9.22 -10.16 -8.61
CA ASP A 193 -9.00 -11.49 -9.14
C ASP A 193 -8.07 -11.43 -10.36
N LEU A 194 -6.87 -12.00 -10.23
CA LEU A 194 -5.86 -12.03 -11.28
C LEU A 194 -5.86 -13.37 -12.02
N SER A 195 -6.68 -14.33 -11.58
CA SER A 195 -6.73 -15.68 -12.15
C SER A 195 -7.52 -15.77 -13.44
N SER A 196 -8.42 -14.83 -13.68
CA SER A 196 -9.30 -14.82 -14.85
C SER A 196 -9.54 -13.41 -15.40
N GLY A 197 -9.80 -13.32 -16.71
CA GLY A 197 -10.23 -12.09 -17.36
C GLY A 197 -9.20 -11.37 -18.23
N LYS A 198 -9.64 -10.31 -18.93
CA LYS A 198 -8.84 -9.51 -19.87
C LYS A 198 -7.67 -8.79 -19.19
N ALA A 199 -7.82 -8.49 -17.90
CA ALA A 199 -6.81 -7.94 -17.01
C ALA A 199 -5.57 -8.85 -16.87
N ALA A 200 -5.78 -10.17 -16.74
CA ALA A 200 -4.69 -11.12 -16.49
C ALA A 200 -3.67 -11.18 -17.65
N GLY A 201 -4.10 -11.04 -18.90
CA GLY A 201 -3.16 -10.95 -20.04
C GLY A 201 -2.37 -9.64 -20.04
N ALA A 202 -3.04 -8.51 -19.76
CA ALA A 202 -2.45 -7.18 -19.83
C ALA A 202 -1.49 -6.84 -18.68
N PHE A 203 -1.62 -7.52 -17.54
CA PHE A 203 -0.84 -7.25 -16.33
C PHE A 203 0.35 -8.20 -16.13
N ALA A 204 0.39 -9.32 -16.87
CA ALA A 204 1.39 -10.37 -16.69
C ALA A 204 2.84 -9.92 -16.84
N GLU A 205 3.12 -9.09 -17.83
CA GLU A 205 4.48 -8.61 -18.07
C GLU A 205 4.95 -7.60 -17.03
N LYS A 206 4.04 -7.00 -16.25
CA LYS A 206 4.33 -5.86 -15.36
C LYS A 206 4.28 -6.20 -13.88
N VAL A 207 3.39 -7.11 -13.48
CA VAL A 207 3.33 -7.59 -12.09
C VAL A 207 4.41 -8.64 -11.82
N GLY A 208 4.73 -9.48 -12.82
CA GLY A 208 5.72 -10.54 -12.71
C GLY A 208 5.17 -11.93 -13.07
N SER A 209 6.00 -12.96 -12.97
CA SER A 209 5.64 -14.32 -13.40
C SER A 209 4.58 -14.95 -12.49
N ASN A 210 3.67 -15.76 -13.05
CA ASN A 210 2.68 -16.54 -12.28
C ASN A 210 1.76 -15.73 -11.34
N PHE A 211 1.67 -14.41 -11.49
CA PHE A 211 0.81 -13.56 -10.68
C PHE A 211 -0.69 -13.89 -10.83
N ASN A 212 -1.08 -14.54 -11.93
CA ASN A 212 -2.42 -15.09 -12.15
C ASN A 212 -2.81 -16.20 -11.16
N MET A 213 -1.85 -16.73 -10.39
CA MET A 213 -2.14 -17.68 -9.31
C MET A 213 -2.65 -16.98 -8.04
N LEU A 214 -2.62 -15.64 -7.99
CA LEU A 214 -3.01 -14.88 -6.81
C LEU A 214 -4.42 -14.28 -6.95
N LYS A 215 -5.15 -14.30 -5.84
CA LYS A 215 -6.38 -13.53 -5.65
C LYS A 215 -6.24 -12.69 -4.40
N LEU A 216 -6.38 -11.36 -4.56
CA LEU A 216 -6.29 -10.39 -3.49
C LEU A 216 -7.68 -9.83 -3.19
N GLU A 217 -8.10 -9.92 -1.94
CA GLU A 217 -9.37 -9.38 -1.44
C GLU A 217 -9.05 -8.41 -0.30
N LEU A 218 -9.07 -7.11 -0.57
CA LEU A 218 -8.99 -6.08 0.47
C LEU A 218 -10.41 -5.91 1.05
N THR A 219 -10.71 -6.68 2.09
CA THR A 219 -12.06 -6.79 2.65
C THR A 219 -12.52 -5.52 3.34
N GLN A 220 -11.59 -4.77 3.94
CA GLN A 220 -11.87 -3.44 4.47
C GLN A 220 -10.66 -2.52 4.33
N CYS A 221 -10.88 -1.40 3.66
CA CYS A 221 -9.96 -0.28 3.57
C CYS A 221 -10.60 0.98 4.17
N THR A 222 -9.81 1.80 4.85
CA THR A 222 -10.20 3.17 5.22
C THR A 222 -9.47 4.14 4.30
N CYS A 223 -10.21 5.01 3.61
CA CYS A 223 -9.65 5.91 2.60
C CYS A 223 -9.76 7.37 3.01
N PHE A 224 -8.73 8.14 2.69
CA PHE A 224 -8.64 9.59 2.89
C PHE A 224 -8.24 10.22 1.56
N SER A 225 -8.94 11.26 1.12
CA SER A 225 -8.66 11.92 -0.15
C SER A 225 -8.55 13.43 0.02
N HIS A 226 -7.63 14.02 -0.74
CA HIS A 226 -7.53 15.46 -0.94
C HIS A 226 -7.54 15.71 -2.44
N PHE A 227 -8.70 16.14 -2.94
CA PHE A 227 -8.89 16.49 -4.35
C PHE A 227 -8.92 18.01 -4.50
N PRO A 228 -8.36 18.55 -5.58
CA PRO A 228 -8.27 19.99 -5.79
C PRO A 228 -9.67 20.57 -5.96
N LEU A 229 -9.92 21.73 -5.35
CA LEU A 229 -11.15 22.49 -5.56
C LEU A 229 -11.21 23.06 -6.98
N ASP A 230 -10.07 23.51 -7.52
CA ASP A 230 -9.92 23.91 -8.90
C ASP A 230 -9.10 22.86 -9.68
N ALA A 231 -9.81 21.97 -10.36
CA ALA A 231 -9.21 20.93 -11.21
C ALA A 231 -8.46 21.48 -12.44
N LYS A 232 -8.63 22.76 -12.79
CA LYS A 232 -7.99 23.38 -13.97
C LYS A 232 -6.64 24.02 -13.66
N CYS A 233 -6.32 24.23 -12.37
CA CYS A 233 -5.04 24.80 -12.00
C CYS A 233 -3.91 23.82 -12.35
N LYS A 234 -2.85 24.33 -12.98
CA LYS A 234 -1.71 23.52 -13.47
C LYS A 234 -0.92 22.85 -12.34
N ASP A 235 -1.03 23.40 -11.13
CA ASP A 235 -0.33 22.93 -9.94
C ASP A 235 -1.24 22.10 -9.01
N SER A 236 -2.40 21.68 -9.50
CA SER A 236 -3.32 20.82 -8.75
C SER A 236 -2.79 19.39 -8.65
N CYS A 237 -2.97 18.79 -7.48
CA CYS A 237 -2.61 17.40 -7.21
C CYS A 237 -3.81 16.66 -6.61
N TRP A 238 -4.10 15.47 -7.13
CA TRP A 238 -5.08 14.55 -6.57
C TRP A 238 -4.36 13.56 -5.68
N MET A 239 -4.88 13.37 -4.47
CA MET A 239 -4.20 12.60 -3.45
C MET A 239 -5.17 11.63 -2.80
N LEU A 240 -4.74 10.40 -2.63
CA LEU A 240 -5.50 9.33 -1.98
C LEU A 240 -4.57 8.53 -1.07
N LEU A 241 -4.95 8.41 0.19
CA LEU A 241 -4.33 7.50 1.15
C LEU A 241 -5.31 6.40 1.49
N ILE A 242 -4.87 5.15 1.33
CA ILE A 242 -5.64 3.95 1.65
C ILE A 242 -4.94 3.28 2.82
N ARG A 243 -5.64 3.09 3.93
CA ARG A 243 -5.21 2.20 5.02
C ARG A 243 -5.89 0.85 4.83
N ILE A 244 -5.11 -0.21 4.74
CA ILE A 244 -5.62 -1.58 4.63
C ILE A 244 -5.87 -2.11 6.04
N ASP A 245 -7.14 -2.22 6.43
CA ASP A 245 -7.55 -2.67 7.75
C ASP A 245 -7.68 -4.20 7.84
N SER A 246 -8.20 -4.81 6.76
CA SER A 246 -8.30 -6.25 6.62
C SER A 246 -8.13 -6.68 5.16
N ALA A 247 -7.49 -7.82 4.96
CA ALA A 247 -7.20 -8.35 3.64
C ALA A 247 -7.11 -9.87 3.67
N LYS A 248 -7.41 -10.51 2.54
CA LYS A 248 -7.20 -11.93 2.31
C LYS A 248 -6.43 -12.10 1.01
N LEU A 249 -5.40 -12.92 1.06
CA LEU A 249 -4.59 -13.29 -0.09
C LEU A 249 -4.68 -14.80 -0.27
N THR A 250 -5.06 -15.23 -1.47
CA THR A 250 -5.15 -16.64 -1.84
C THR A 250 -4.16 -16.93 -2.96
N LEU A 251 -3.39 -18.00 -2.81
CA LEU A 251 -2.46 -18.52 -3.81
C LEU A 251 -2.96 -19.89 -4.28
N ASN A 252 -3.27 -20.00 -5.57
CA ASN A 252 -3.68 -21.23 -6.23
C ASN A 252 -2.54 -21.73 -7.12
N ALA A 253 -1.69 -22.59 -6.58
CA ALA A 253 -0.52 -23.13 -7.29
C ALA A 253 -0.60 -24.66 -7.34
N ASN A 254 -0.46 -25.24 -8.54
CA ASN A 254 -0.41 -26.68 -8.78
C ASN A 254 -1.59 -27.47 -8.16
N GLY A 255 -2.80 -26.92 -8.24
CA GLY A 255 -4.01 -27.53 -7.67
C GLY A 255 -4.15 -27.40 -6.15
N VAL A 256 -3.19 -26.77 -5.47
CA VAL A 256 -3.25 -26.47 -4.03
C VAL A 256 -3.62 -25.01 -3.81
N SER A 257 -4.68 -24.77 -3.05
CA SER A 257 -5.08 -23.45 -2.61
C SER A 257 -4.52 -23.17 -1.20
N ARG A 258 -3.72 -22.12 -1.07
CA ARG A 258 -3.19 -21.61 0.20
C ARG A 258 -3.80 -20.24 0.47
N SER A 259 -4.09 -19.93 1.73
CA SER A 259 -4.67 -18.62 2.05
C SER A 259 -4.11 -18.02 3.34
N PHE A 260 -4.01 -16.70 3.33
CA PHE A 260 -3.60 -15.89 4.48
C PHE A 260 -4.55 -14.71 4.62
N THR A 261 -5.06 -14.48 5.82
CA THR A 261 -6.01 -13.41 6.12
C THR A 261 -5.53 -12.56 7.29
N ILE A 262 -5.64 -11.26 7.11
CA ILE A 262 -5.47 -10.23 8.14
C ILE A 262 -6.87 -9.76 8.51
N ASN A 263 -7.29 -10.04 9.74
CA ASN A 263 -8.60 -9.63 10.23
C ASN A 263 -8.55 -8.22 10.82
N ILE A 264 -9.71 -7.57 10.86
CA ILE A 264 -9.86 -6.21 11.41
C ILE A 264 -9.45 -6.11 12.89
N ASP A 265 -9.64 -7.21 13.63
CA ASP A 265 -9.27 -7.34 15.04
C ASP A 265 -7.78 -7.62 15.26
N ARG A 266 -6.99 -7.63 14.17
CA ARG A 266 -5.54 -7.91 14.11
C ARG A 266 -5.16 -9.37 14.25
N SER A 267 -6.12 -10.28 14.40
CA SER A 267 -5.82 -11.69 14.30
C SER A 267 -5.37 -12.01 12.88
N LEU A 268 -4.39 -12.89 12.77
CA LEU A 268 -3.90 -13.45 11.53
C LEU A 268 -4.42 -14.88 11.43
N SER A 269 -4.96 -15.26 10.29
CA SER A 269 -5.36 -16.65 10.04
C SER A 269 -4.73 -17.18 8.76
N GLU A 270 -4.28 -18.42 8.86
CA GLU A 270 -3.74 -19.20 7.74
C GLU A 270 -4.74 -20.32 7.41
N GLY A 271 -4.89 -20.66 6.13
CA GLY A 271 -5.69 -21.82 5.73
C GLY A 271 -5.11 -23.12 6.31
N ASN A 272 -3.81 -23.29 6.13
CA ASN A 272 -2.98 -24.31 6.78
C ASN A 272 -1.75 -23.67 7.40
N LYS A 273 -1.22 -24.28 8.46
CA LYS A 273 0.01 -23.82 9.11
C LYS A 273 1.16 -23.70 8.09
N GLY A 274 1.72 -22.49 7.96
CA GLY A 274 2.81 -22.20 7.03
C GLY A 274 2.37 -21.64 5.68
N ASP A 275 1.07 -21.49 5.42
CA ASP A 275 0.55 -20.85 4.21
C ASP A 275 1.06 -19.42 4.06
N TYR A 276 1.16 -18.66 5.14
CA TYR A 276 1.70 -17.30 5.12
C TYR A 276 3.12 -17.28 4.57
N LYS A 277 4.00 -18.17 5.07
CA LYS A 277 5.38 -18.27 4.58
C LYS A 277 5.41 -18.64 3.10
N ALA A 278 4.63 -19.65 2.68
CA ALA A 278 4.60 -20.07 1.29
C ALA A 278 4.13 -18.96 0.33
N ILE A 279 3.10 -18.20 0.74
CA ILE A 279 2.58 -17.06 -0.03
C ILE A 279 3.62 -15.93 -0.07
N ARG A 280 4.21 -15.58 1.07
CA ARG A 280 5.25 -14.56 1.18
C ARG A 280 6.46 -14.88 0.30
N ASP A 281 6.98 -16.10 0.38
CA ASP A 281 8.12 -16.56 -0.41
C ASP A 281 7.77 -16.51 -1.91
N PHE A 282 6.58 -16.98 -2.30
CA PHE A 282 6.09 -16.89 -3.67
C PHE A 282 6.08 -15.44 -4.19
N VAL A 283 5.47 -14.52 -3.43
CA VAL A 283 5.37 -13.10 -3.81
C VAL A 283 6.76 -12.48 -3.92
N SER A 284 7.66 -12.77 -2.98
CA SER A 284 9.02 -12.20 -2.98
C SER A 284 9.84 -12.59 -4.22
N ILE A 285 9.59 -13.79 -4.76
CA ILE A 285 10.31 -14.33 -5.92
C ILE A 285 9.69 -13.85 -7.22
N ASN A 286 8.36 -13.83 -7.29
CA ASN A 286 7.61 -13.74 -8.55
C ASN A 286 7.08 -12.35 -8.86
N ILE A 287 6.80 -11.52 -7.84
CA ILE A 287 6.17 -10.21 -8.02
C ILE A 287 7.27 -9.13 -8.02
N GLN A 288 7.22 -8.24 -9.01
CA GLN A 288 8.19 -7.16 -9.23
C GLN A 288 7.83 -5.87 -8.52
#